data_AF-A0A011ULC4-F1
#
_entry.id   AF-A0A011ULC4-F1
#
_cell.length_a   1.000
_cell.length_b   1.000
_cell.length_c   1.000
_cell.angle_alpha   90.00
_cell.angle_beta   90.00
_cell.angle_gamma   90.00
#
_symmetry.space_group_name_H-M   'P 1'
#
loop_
_entity.id
_entity.type
_entity.pdbx_description
1 polymer ?
#
loop_
_entity_poly.entity_id
_entity_poly.type
_entity_poly.pdbx_seq_one_letter_code
_entity_poly.pdbx_strand_id
1 'polypeptide(L)'
;MTGGIAYFDYPSKPARATVGRDFPGRPQRRHKTIARAIVWESETATAADMRREETCWIRALRANDPDIGYNRFPAFGTPGARISY
;
A
#
# COMPACT_ATOMS: atom_id res chain seq x y z
N MET A 1 20.45 -5.88 17.19
CA MET A 1 19.27 -6.79 17.10
C MET A 1 18.16 -6.10 16.31
N THR A 2 17.90 -6.49 15.06
CA THR A 2 16.97 -5.79 14.16
C THR A 2 15.53 -6.31 14.32
N GLY A 3 14.69 -5.55 15.03
CA GLY A 3 13.24 -5.78 15.13
C GLY A 3 12.49 -5.31 13.88
N GLY A 4 12.60 -6.05 12.78
CA GLY A 4 12.07 -5.66 11.48
C GLY A 4 10.54 -5.69 11.40
N ILE A 5 9.95 -4.57 10.99
CA ILE A 5 8.60 -4.49 10.41
C ILE A 5 8.69 -3.36 9.41
N ALA A 6 9.01 -3.69 8.17
CA ALA A 6 8.93 -2.83 7.00
C ALA A 6 8.19 -3.63 5.93
N TYR A 7 7.40 -2.96 5.10
CA TYR A 7 6.77 -3.56 3.93
C TYR A 7 7.73 -3.41 2.75
N PHE A 8 8.23 -4.53 2.21
CA PHE A 8 8.90 -4.64 0.90
C PHE A 8 9.76 -3.43 0.49
N ASP A 9 10.73 -3.03 1.33
CA ASP A 9 11.65 -1.90 1.07
C ASP A 9 11.13 -0.47 1.33
N TYR A 10 10.07 -0.30 2.13
CA TYR A 10 9.67 1.01 2.66
C TYR A 10 10.19 1.20 4.10
N PRO A 11 11.44 1.68 4.29
CA PRO A 11 12.09 1.74 5.61
C PRO A 11 11.58 2.87 6.50
N SER A 12 10.64 3.70 6.02
CA SER A 12 10.21 4.89 6.74
C SER A 12 9.51 4.54 8.05
N LYS A 13 9.85 5.27 9.13
CA LYS A 13 9.25 5.10 10.46
C LYS A 13 7.70 5.06 10.42
N PRO A 14 7.00 5.90 9.62
CA PRO A 14 5.54 5.82 9.50
C PRO A 14 5.05 4.48 8.94
N ALA A 15 5.67 3.96 7.88
CA ALA A 15 5.25 2.68 7.31
C ALA A 15 5.51 1.52 8.25
N ARG A 16 6.63 1.55 8.99
CA ARG A 16 6.93 0.56 10.03
C ARG A 16 5.88 0.58 11.15
N ALA A 17 5.39 1.77 11.51
CA ALA A 17 4.34 1.92 12.50
C ALA A 17 3.01 1.36 12.00
N THR A 18 2.64 1.60 10.74
CA THR A 18 1.38 1.08 10.16
C THR A 18 1.39 -0.45 10.13
N VAL A 19 2.41 -1.07 9.52
CA VAL A 19 2.54 -2.54 9.51
C VAL A 19 2.71 -3.09 10.92
N GLY A 20 3.29 -2.33 11.84
CA GLY A 20 3.47 -2.74 13.23
C GLY A 20 2.17 -2.92 14.00
N ARG A 21 1.08 -2.24 13.60
CA ARG A 21 -0.24 -2.35 14.23
C ARG A 21 -0.85 -3.74 14.07
N ASP A 22 -0.66 -4.36 12.91
CA ASP A 22 -1.24 -5.68 12.62
C ASP A 22 -0.45 -6.84 13.26
N PHE A 23 0.75 -6.54 13.76
CA PHE A 23 1.62 -7.51 14.42
C PHE A 23 2.14 -6.92 15.74
N PRO A 24 1.27 -6.68 16.74
CA PRO A 24 1.67 -6.05 17.99
C PRO A 24 2.68 -6.90 18.78
N GLY A 25 2.58 -8.24 18.69
CA GLY A 25 3.46 -9.16 19.41
C GLY A 25 4.77 -9.46 18.69
N ARG A 26 5.88 -9.57 19.44
CA ARG A 26 7.17 -10.01 18.90
C ARG A 26 7.10 -11.39 18.18
N PRO A 27 6.37 -12.40 18.68
CA PRO A 27 6.26 -13.69 18.00
C PRO A 27 5.59 -13.60 16.62
N GLN A 28 4.55 -12.76 16.48
CA GLN A 28 3.83 -12.53 15.22
C GLN A 28 4.70 -11.84 14.16
N ARG A 29 5.79 -11.17 14.58
CA ARG A 29 6.75 -10.54 13.67
C ARG A 29 7.82 -11.50 13.14
N ARG A 30 7.89 -12.73 13.67
CA ARG A 30 8.92 -13.71 13.29
C ARG A 30 8.63 -14.38 11.95
N HIS A 31 7.36 -14.62 11.65
CA HIS A 31 6.93 -15.33 10.45
C HIS A 31 5.77 -14.57 9.82
N LYS A 32 5.96 -14.17 8.56
CA LYS A 32 4.93 -13.51 7.76
C LYS A 32 5.08 -13.98 6.32
N THR A 33 3.96 -14.19 5.66
CA THR A 33 3.90 -14.49 4.24
C THR A 33 3.39 -13.26 3.52
N ILE A 34 4.08 -12.85 2.46
CA ILE A 34 3.58 -11.80 1.58
C ILE A 34 3.48 -12.41 0.18
N ALA A 35 2.29 -12.34 -0.41
CA ALA A 35 2.05 -12.76 -1.78
C ALA A 35 1.95 -11.51 -2.66
N ARG A 36 2.51 -11.59 -3.86
CA ARG A 36 2.43 -10.53 -4.88
C ARG A 36 1.76 -11.12 -6.12
N ALA A 37 0.85 -10.35 -6.69
CA ALA A 37 0.21 -10.64 -7.95
C ALA A 37 0.22 -9.36 -8.80
N ILE A 38 0.39 -9.52 -10.11
CA ILE A 38 0.22 -8.42 -11.06
C ILE A 38 -1.28 -8.20 -11.18
N VAL A 39 -1.75 -7.02 -10.75
CA VAL A 39 -3.18 -6.64 -10.84
C VAL A 39 -3.51 -6.02 -12.18
N TRP A 40 -2.51 -5.47 -12.87
CA TRP A 40 -2.63 -4.88 -14.19
C TRP A 40 -1.26 -4.72 -14.84
N GLU A 41 -1.21 -4.85 -16.17
CA GLU A 41 -0.01 -4.64 -16.99
C GLU A 41 -0.40 -4.08 -18.37
N SER A 42 0.53 -3.36 -18.99
CA SER A 42 0.37 -2.85 -20.36
C SER A 42 1.73 -2.53 -20.97
N GLU A 43 1.89 -2.85 -22.25
CA GLU A 43 3.11 -2.55 -23.03
C GLU A 43 3.13 -1.10 -23.57
N THR A 44 1.96 -0.47 -23.70
CA THR A 44 1.79 0.81 -24.40
C THR A 44 1.32 1.95 -23.50
N ALA A 45 1.08 1.66 -22.22
CA ALA A 45 0.55 2.65 -21.29
C ALA A 45 1.54 3.79 -21.02
N THR A 46 1.00 5.00 -20.94
CA THR A 46 1.79 6.16 -20.50
C THR A 46 1.93 6.16 -18.98
N ALA A 47 2.84 6.99 -18.45
CA ALA A 47 2.93 7.22 -17.01
C ALA A 47 1.62 7.78 -16.42
N ALA A 48 0.83 8.53 -17.20
CA ALA A 48 -0.47 9.04 -16.77
C ALA A 48 -1.51 7.91 -16.66
N ASP A 49 -1.54 6.99 -17.63
CA ASP A 49 -2.39 5.81 -17.58
C ASP A 49 -2.03 4.92 -16.39
N MET A 50 -0.74 4.71 -16.15
CA MET A 50 -0.26 3.93 -15.01
C MET A 50 -0.71 4.52 -13.67
N ARG A 51 -0.60 5.85 -13.48
CA ARG A 51 -1.06 6.52 -12.24
C ARG A 51 -2.58 6.45 -12.07
N ARG A 52 -3.33 6.56 -13.19
CA ARG A 52 -4.78 6.44 -13.18
C ARG A 52 -5.18 5.02 -12.77
N GLU A 53 -4.54 4.03 -13.35
CA GLU A 53 -4.82 2.62 -13.08
C GLU A 53 -4.41 2.22 -11.66
N GLU A 54 -3.25 2.69 -11.19
CA GLU A 54 -2.83 2.56 -9.79
C GLU A 54 -3.90 3.12 -8.84
N THR A 55 -4.40 4.33 -9.11
CA THR A 55 -5.47 4.95 -8.31
C THR A 55 -6.77 4.13 -8.35
N CYS A 56 -7.10 3.57 -9.52
CA CYS A 56 -8.27 2.71 -9.71
C CYS A 56 -8.17 1.45 -8.84
N TRP A 57 -7.06 0.71 -8.94
CA TRP A 57 -6.84 -0.50 -8.16
C TRP A 57 -6.73 -0.25 -6.67
N ILE A 58 -6.08 0.84 -6.24
CA ILE A 58 -6.01 1.19 -4.82
C ILE A 58 -7.41 1.38 -4.24
N ARG A 59 -8.32 2.05 -4.97
CA ARG A 59 -9.71 2.23 -4.52
C ARG A 59 -10.50 0.93 -4.60
N ALA A 60 -10.38 0.18 -5.69
CA ALA A 60 -11.10 -1.07 -5.91
C ALA A 60 -10.77 -2.12 -4.83
N LEU A 61 -9.49 -2.22 -4.45
CA LEU A 61 -9.01 -3.13 -3.40
C LEU A 61 -9.09 -2.51 -2.00
N ARG A 62 -9.52 -1.24 -1.87
CA ARG A 62 -9.47 -0.45 -0.64
C ARG A 62 -8.06 -0.46 0.00
N ALA A 63 -7.01 -0.54 -0.80
CA ALA A 63 -5.64 -0.63 -0.32
C ALA A 63 -5.19 0.64 0.44
N ASN A 64 -5.94 1.73 0.31
CA ASN A 64 -5.74 2.97 1.06
C ASN A 64 -6.50 3.05 2.39
N ASP A 65 -7.43 2.13 2.64
CA ASP A 65 -8.14 2.02 3.90
C ASP A 65 -7.18 1.42 4.96
N PRO A 66 -6.91 2.11 6.08
CA PRO A 66 -5.96 1.64 7.08
C PRO A 66 -6.34 0.31 7.74
N ASP A 67 -7.60 -0.12 7.64
CA ASP A 67 -8.05 -1.42 8.15
C ASP A 67 -7.84 -2.56 7.14
N ILE A 68 -7.53 -2.25 5.87
CA ILE A 68 -7.40 -3.23 4.77
C ILE A 68 -6.03 -3.21 4.12
N GLY A 69 -5.39 -2.04 4.00
CA GLY A 69 -4.15 -1.87 3.29
C GLY A 69 -3.25 -0.76 3.83
N TYR A 70 -2.07 -0.64 3.23
CA TYR A 70 -1.01 0.25 3.70
C TYR A 70 -0.76 1.46 2.80
N ASN A 71 -1.50 1.61 1.69
CA ASN A 71 -1.33 2.76 0.81
C ASN A 71 -1.83 4.03 1.50
N ARG A 72 -1.09 5.13 1.37
CA ARG A 72 -1.47 6.42 1.96
C ARG A 72 -2.12 7.37 0.95
N PHE A 73 -2.05 7.02 -0.32
CA PHE A 73 -2.62 7.79 -1.42
C PHE A 73 -3.43 6.85 -2.34
N PRO A 74 -4.58 7.30 -2.86
CA PRO A 74 -5.31 8.51 -2.45
C PRO A 74 -5.76 8.42 -0.99
N ALA A 75 -5.89 9.56 -0.30
CA ALA A 75 -6.32 9.59 1.09
C ALA A 75 -7.70 8.92 1.24
N PHE A 76 -7.83 8.01 2.20
CA PHE A 76 -9.08 7.33 2.49
C PHE A 76 -10.12 8.31 3.03
N GLY A 77 -11.37 8.20 2.55
CA GLY A 77 -12.47 9.07 2.96
C GLY A 77 -12.46 10.48 2.37
N THR A 78 -11.43 10.89 1.62
CA THR A 78 -11.45 12.17 0.90
C THR A 78 -12.23 12.00 -0.41
N PRO A 79 -13.37 12.71 -0.62
CA PRO A 79 -14.02 12.78 -1.92
C PRO A 79 -13.00 13.29 -2.93
N GLY A 80 -12.77 12.53 -4.00
CA GLY A 80 -11.60 12.68 -4.86
C GLY A 80 -11.25 14.14 -5.15
N ALA A 81 -10.07 14.59 -4.68
CA ALA A 81 -9.48 15.82 -5.15
C ALA A 81 -9.49 15.75 -6.69
N ARG A 82 -10.14 16.73 -7.32
CA ARG A 82 -10.23 16.82 -8.77
C ARG A 82 -8.82 16.74 -9.33
N ILE A 83 -8.50 15.63 -9.99
CA ILE A 83 -7.30 15.53 -10.80
C ILE A 83 -7.64 16.36 -12.04
N SER A 84 -7.23 17.64 -12.02
CA SER A 84 -7.22 18.47 -13.22
C SER A 84 -6.18 17.88 -14.17
N TYR A 85 -6.63 17.49 -15.37
CA TYR A 85 -5.78 17.08 -16.49
C TYR A 85 -5.30 18.31 -17.26
#